data_AF-A0A3D9HAB5-F1
#
_entry.id   AF-A0A3D9HAB5-F1
#
_cell.length_a   1.000
_cell.length_b   1.000
_cell.length_c   1.000
_cell.angle_alpha   90.00
_cell.angle_beta   90.00
_cell.angle_gamma   90.00
#
_symmetry.space_group_name_H-M   'P 1'
#
loop_
_entity.id
_entity.type
_entity.pdbx_description
1 polymer ?
#
loop_
_entity_poly.entity_id
_entity_poly.type
_entity_poly.pdbx_seq_one_letter_code
_entity_poly.pdbx_strand_id
1 'polypeptide(L)' 'MGAEANNNPEIVEVETLKIACDGDGGAMGHPRVYLTIDPAKSNYVECQYCDRRFVLKEGAKISGHH' A
#
# COMPACT_ATOMS: atom_id res chain seq x y z
N MET A 1 30.51 8.62 1.86
CA MET A 1 29.92 8.31 3.17
C MET A 1 28.41 8.46 3.00
N GLY A 2 27.54 7.46 2.98
CA GLY A 2 27.52 6.12 3.57
C GLY A 2 26.09 5.94 4.10
N ALA A 3 25.50 4.76 3.89
CA ALA A 3 24.10 4.37 4.09
C ALA A 3 23.20 4.58 2.86
N GLU A 4 23.38 3.68 1.89
CA GLU A 4 22.25 2.98 1.27
C GLU A 4 21.15 2.70 2.32
N ALA A 5 20.15 3.57 2.38
CA ALA A 5 18.93 3.27 3.11
C ALA A 5 18.33 2.06 2.40
N ASN A 6 18.50 0.88 3.01
CA ASN A 6 17.71 -0.30 2.72
C ASN A 6 16.25 0.06 3.03
N ASN A 7 15.64 0.81 2.11
CA ASN A 7 14.22 1.01 2.00
C ASN A 7 13.68 -0.33 1.55
N ASN A 8 13.56 -1.24 2.52
CA ASN A 8 12.75 -2.42 2.36
C ASN A 8 11.35 -1.99 2.80
N PRO A 9 10.53 -1.37 1.92
CA PRO A 9 9.18 -1.00 2.28
C PRO A 9 8.49 -2.27 2.76
N GLU A 10 7.74 -2.16 3.85
CA GLU A 10 6.99 -3.30 4.36
C GLU A 10 5.93 -3.67 3.32
N ILE A 11 6.15 -4.80 2.63
CA ILE A 11 5.26 -5.25 1.55
C ILE A 11 4.07 -5.97 2.16
N VAL A 12 2.88 -5.44 1.89
CA VAL A 12 1.60 -5.99 2.33
C VAL A 12 0.81 -6.42 1.10
N GLU A 13 0.59 -7.72 0.94
CA GLU A 13 -0.22 -8.21 -0.17
C GLU A 13 -1.71 -8.01 0.13
N VAL A 14 -2.44 -7.39 -0.80
CA VAL A 14 -3.86 -7.09 -0.68
C VAL A 14 -4.66 -7.70 -1.82
N GLU A 15 -5.92 -8.01 -1.54
CA GLU A 15 -6.85 -8.60 -2.52
C GLU A 15 -7.85 -7.56 -3.06
N THR A 16 -7.69 -6.29 -2.68
CA THR A 16 -8.58 -5.18 -3.06
C THR A 16 -7.79 -4.01 -3.63
N LEU A 17 -8.39 -3.30 -4.59
CA LEU A 17 -7.80 -2.05 -5.12
C LEU A 17 -7.90 -0.91 -4.13
N LYS A 18 -8.97 -0.87 -3.34
CA LYS A 18 -9.17 0.15 -2.30
C LYS A 18 -8.63 -0.40 -0.99
N ILE A 19 -7.67 0.29 -0.42
CA ILE A 19 -7.03 -0.03 0.85
C ILE A 19 -7.34 1.10 1.82
N ALA A 20 -7.92 0.76 2.96
CA ALA A 20 -7.94 1.67 4.10
C ALA A 20 -6.67 1.40 4.91
N CYS A 21 -5.77 2.37 4.95
CA CYS A 21 -4.60 2.31 5.82
C CYS A 21 -4.92 3.16 7.06
N ASP A 22 -5.10 2.50 8.19
CA ASP A 22 -5.44 3.15 9.48
C ASP A 22 -4.20 3.60 10.27
N GLY A 23 -2.99 3.39 9.74
CA GLY A 23 -1.75 3.50 10.51
C GLY A 23 -1.72 2.48 11.66
N ASP A 24 -0.57 2.24 12.27
CA ASP A 24 -0.44 1.22 13.34
C ASP A 24 -1.14 1.60 14.67
N GLY A 25 -2.03 2.61 14.68
CA GLY A 25 -2.70 3.10 15.89
C GLY A 25 -1.79 3.70 16.98
N GLY A 26 -0.46 3.66 16.78
CA GLY A 26 0.54 4.20 17.69
C GLY A 26 0.86 5.69 17.46
N ALA A 27 1.72 6.26 18.30
CA ALA A 27 2.10 7.68 18.29
C ALA A 27 2.76 8.18 16.98
N MET A 28 3.22 7.27 16.11
CA MET A 28 3.75 7.57 14.76
C MET A 28 2.85 7.06 13.63
N GLY A 29 1.64 6.59 13.94
CA GLY A 29 0.64 6.24 12.94
C GLY A 29 -0.02 7.49 12.34
N HIS A 30 -0.52 7.37 11.11
CA HIS A 30 -1.34 8.40 10.46
C HIS A 30 -2.83 8.11 10.64
N PRO A 31 -3.72 9.12 10.54
CA PRO A 31 -5.16 8.90 10.48
C PRO A 31 -5.55 8.01 9.29
N ARG A 32 -6.74 7.40 9.32
CA ARG A 32 -7.25 6.58 8.22
C ARG A 32 -7.17 7.31 6.89
N VAL A 33 -6.37 6.78 5.97
CA VAL A 33 -6.31 7.22 4.58
C VAL A 33 -6.76 6.10 3.66
N TYR A 34 -7.36 6.49 2.53
CA TYR A 34 -7.81 5.56 1.50
C TYR A 34 -6.84 5.62 0.33
N LEU A 35 -6.13 4.52 0.10
CA LEU A 35 -5.24 4.34 -1.03
C LEU A 35 -5.97 3.50 -2.09
N THR A 36 -5.76 3.84 -3.37
CA THR A 36 -6.31 3.06 -4.48
C THR A 36 -5.17 2.59 -5.38
N ILE A 37 -5.05 1.27 -5.56
CA ILE A 37 -4.13 0.67 -6.53
C ILE A 37 -4.73 0.87 -7.92
N ASP A 38 -3.93 1.40 -8.84
CA ASP A 38 -4.28 1.57 -10.24
C ASP A 38 -3.60 0.45 -11.05
N PRO A 39 -4.29 -0.69 -11.30
CA PRO A 39 -3.67 -1.83 -11.97
C PRO A 39 -3.29 -1.54 -13.43
N ALA A 40 -3.78 -0.44 -14.02
CA ALA A 40 -3.35 -0.01 -15.36
C ALA A 40 -1.98 0.68 -15.34
N LYS A 41 -1.56 1.23 -14.18
CA LYS A 41 -0.24 1.84 -13.99
C LYS A 41 0.73 0.96 -13.21
N SER A 42 0.27 0.36 -12.12
CA SER A 42 1.08 -0.43 -11.20
C SER A 42 0.20 -1.37 -10.38
N ASN A 43 0.69 -2.58 -10.12
CA ASN A 43 0.00 -3.53 -9.26
C ASN A 43 0.19 -3.23 -7.75
N TYR A 44 0.69 -2.05 -7.38
CA TYR A 44 0.94 -1.69 -5.99
C TYR A 44 0.71 -0.19 -5.73
N VAL A 45 0.54 0.16 -4.46
CA VAL A 45 0.47 1.54 -3.97
C VAL A 45 1.24 1.67 -2.65
N GLU A 46 1.90 2.80 -2.44
CA GLU A 46 2.70 3.04 -1.24
C GLU A 46 2.03 4.06 -0.34
N CYS A 47 1.99 3.77 0.96
CA CYS A 47 1.57 4.74 1.95
C CYS A 47 2.72 5.70 2.27
N GLN A 48 2.55 6.98 1.97
CA GLN A 48 3.54 8.04 2.22
C GLN A 48 3.81 8.32 3.72
N TYR A 49 3.11 7.62 4.61
CA TYR A 49 3.18 7.84 6.06
C TYR A 49 3.76 6.65 6.82
N CYS A 50 3.43 5.41 6.42
CA CYS A 50 3.92 4.20 7.07
C CYS A 50 5.01 3.49 6.26
N ASP A 51 5.38 4.00 5.08
CA ASP A 51 6.30 3.35 4.13
C ASP A 51 5.92 1.90 3.79
N ARG A 52 4.64 1.54 4.02
CA ARG A 52 4.05 0.26 3.67
C ARG A 52 3.68 0.27 2.19
N ARG A 53 4.10 -0.77 1.46
CA ARG A 53 3.76 -0.99 0.05
C ARG A 53 2.69 -2.05 -0.06
N PHE A 54 1.49 -1.65 -0.46
CA PHE A 54 0.38 -2.55 -0.69
C PHE A 54 0.43 -3.10 -2.11
N VAL A 55 0.63 -4.40 -2.27
CA VAL A 55 0.74 -5.08 -3.57
C VAL A 55 -0.51 -5.91 -3.82
N LEU A 56 -1.16 -5.70 -4.96
CA LEU A 56 -2.33 -6.45 -5.37
C LEU A 56 -1.95 -7.88 -5.75
N LYS A 57 -2.60 -8.87 -5.14
CA LYS A 57 -2.45 -10.28 -5.53
C LYS A 57 -2.97 -10.54 -6.94
N GLU A 58 -2.29 -11.43 -7.66
CA GLU A 58 -2.76 -11.92 -8.95
C GLU A 58 -4.10 -12.65 -8.76
N GLY A 59 -5.18 -12.12 -9.37
CA GLY A 59 -6.54 -12.64 -9.21
C GLY A 59 -7.37 -11.97 -8.11
N ALA A 60 -6.86 -10.90 -7.49
CA ALA A 60 -7.66 -10.02 -6.64
C ALA A 60 -8.98 -9.64 -7.34
N LYS A 61 -10.11 -9.78 -6.64
CA LYS A 61 -11.45 -9.52 -7.19
C LYS A 61 -11.63 -8.02 -7.40
N ILE A 62 -11.12 -7.53 -8.52
CA ILE A 62 -11.35 -6.17 -9.00
C ILE A 62 -12.77 -6.09 -9.55
N SER A 63 -13.74 -5.94 -8.65
CA SER A 63 -15.17 -5.91 -8.98
C SER A 63 -15.59 -4.59 -9.63
N GLY A 64 -14.89 -4.17 -10.70
CA GLY A 64 -15.01 -2.85 -11.30
C GLY A 64 -14.70 -2.80 -12.80
N HIS A 65 -15.09 -3.82 -13.56
CA HIS A 65 -15.19 -3.72 -15.00
C HIS A 65 -16.65 -3.99 -15.41
N HIS A 66 -17.40 -2.93 -15.69
CA HIS A 66 -18.69 -3.01 -16.37
C HIS A 66 -18.82 -1.85 -17.35
#